data_AF-A0A374WEC6-F1
#
_entry.id   AF-A0A374WEC6-F1
#
_cell.length_a   1.000
_cell.length_b   1.000
_cell.length_c   1.000
_cell.angle_alpha   90.00
_cell.angle_beta   90.00
_cell.angle_gamma   90.00
#
_symmetry.space_group_name_H-M   'P 1'
#
loop_
_entity.id
_entity.type
_entity.pdbx_description
1 polymer ?
#
loop_
_entity_poly.entity_id
_entity_poly.type
_entity_poly.pdbx_seq_one_letter_code
_entity_poly.pdbx_strand_id
1 'polypeptide(L)'
;MEAVDVWNKALQGAMALPFVKVNREEFIRKELFHYCTPEEIEKAISCSPTDVLNKKQIGKIANGCISYHTTLVCATSGLAGLPGGWAIAGTIPADIAQFYAHVFALAQKLLYLYGWPDFTDKGGKLDDAMAQILTIFTGVMMGSTEAIAATNMLARSVAEQTAKRLAKLPLTRYAIYNVAKQVGKWIGIKLTRESFAKSVGKVIPLVGAPISAGLTYWTFKPMATKLKRHLDKQLEDKDK
;
A
#
# COMPACT_ATOMS: atom_id res chain seq x y z
N MET A 1 11.26 0.58 21.47
CA MET A 1 11.36 -0.06 20.14
C MET A 1 11.77 1.03 19.17
N GLU A 2 12.84 0.83 18.39
CA GLU A 2 13.21 1.82 17.39
C GLU A 2 12.11 1.92 16.32
N ALA A 3 11.94 3.10 15.71
CA ALA A 3 10.88 3.30 14.72
C ALA A 3 10.97 2.30 13.56
N VAL A 4 12.17 1.95 13.13
CA VAL A 4 12.39 0.97 12.05
C VAL A 4 11.91 -0.42 12.47
N ASP A 5 12.12 -0.83 13.73
CA ASP A 5 11.62 -2.12 14.23
C ASP A 5 10.08 -2.17 14.28
N VAL A 6 9.45 -1.05 14.65
CA VAL A 6 7.98 -0.92 14.64
C VAL A 6 7.46 -1.13 13.22
N TRP A 7 8.10 -0.50 12.22
CA TRP A 7 7.76 -0.71 10.83
C TRP A 7 7.97 -2.15 10.38
N ASN A 8 9.13 -2.73 10.67
CA ASN A 8 9.47 -4.09 10.24
C ASN A 8 8.48 -5.13 10.78
N LYS A 9 8.05 -4.99 12.02
CA LYS A 9 7.02 -5.88 12.59
C LYS A 9 5.65 -5.67 11.94
N ALA A 10 5.27 -4.43 11.61
CA ALA A 10 4.01 -4.13 10.96
C ALA A 10 3.99 -4.67 9.52
N LEU A 11 5.10 -4.49 8.81
CA LEU A 11 5.36 -5.04 7.49
C LEU A 11 5.25 -6.57 7.52
N GLN A 12 5.96 -7.25 8.41
CA GLN A 12 5.90 -8.71 8.55
C GLN A 12 4.49 -9.21 8.89
N GLY A 13 3.82 -8.58 9.86
CA GLY A 13 2.46 -8.95 10.25
C GLY A 13 1.46 -8.78 9.10
N ALA A 14 1.57 -7.69 8.34
CA ALA A 14 0.74 -7.44 7.18
C ALA A 14 1.03 -8.42 6.03
N MET A 15 2.31 -8.71 5.77
CA MET A 15 2.75 -9.63 4.71
C MET A 15 2.32 -11.09 4.98
N ALA A 16 2.07 -11.46 6.23
CA ALA A 16 1.57 -12.77 6.59
C ALA A 16 0.07 -12.98 6.28
N LEU A 17 -0.68 -11.90 6.00
CA LEU A 17 -2.11 -12.00 5.71
C LEU A 17 -2.37 -12.49 4.28
N PRO A 18 -3.24 -13.49 4.07
CA PRO A 18 -3.36 -14.18 2.78
C PRO A 18 -3.80 -13.28 1.63
N PHE A 19 -4.59 -12.24 1.90
CA PHE A 19 -5.10 -11.32 0.89
C PHE A 19 -4.11 -10.21 0.50
N VAL A 20 -2.97 -10.10 1.19
CA VAL A 20 -1.99 -9.03 0.93
C VAL A 20 -1.38 -9.16 -0.45
N LYS A 21 -1.21 -10.40 -0.93
CA LYS A 21 -0.63 -10.70 -2.23
C LYS A 21 -1.71 -10.57 -3.30
N VAL A 22 -1.44 -9.73 -4.30
CA VAL A 22 -2.31 -9.57 -5.45
C VAL A 22 -1.74 -10.39 -6.60
N ASN A 23 -2.51 -11.35 -7.12
CA ASN A 23 -2.19 -11.99 -8.38
C ASN A 23 -2.39 -10.97 -9.51
N ARG A 24 -1.29 -10.56 -10.17
CA ARG A 24 -1.32 -9.52 -11.21
C ARG A 24 -2.23 -9.90 -12.37
N GLU A 25 -2.12 -11.12 -12.87
CA GLU A 25 -2.90 -11.58 -14.01
C GLU A 25 -4.40 -11.64 -13.68
N GLU A 26 -4.75 -12.29 -12.57
CA GLU A 26 -6.14 -12.39 -12.12
C GLU A 26 -6.76 -11.00 -11.89
N PHE A 27 -6.00 -10.09 -11.29
CA PHE A 27 -6.43 -8.70 -11.10
C PHE A 27 -6.67 -7.99 -12.43
N ILE A 28 -5.74 -8.07 -13.38
CA ILE A 28 -5.88 -7.42 -14.69
C ILE A 28 -7.09 -7.99 -15.44
N ARG A 29 -7.23 -9.32 -15.51
CA ARG A 29 -8.38 -9.98 -16.15
C ARG A 29 -9.69 -9.48 -15.56
N LYS A 30 -9.79 -9.45 -14.22
CA LYS A 30 -11.00 -9.02 -13.52
C LYS A 30 -11.35 -7.56 -13.79
N GLU A 31 -10.40 -6.64 -13.68
CA GLU A 31 -10.69 -5.20 -13.77
C GLU A 31 -10.87 -4.72 -15.21
N LEU A 32 -10.20 -5.34 -16.19
CA LEU A 32 -10.28 -4.93 -17.60
C LEU A 32 -11.42 -5.60 -18.38
N PHE A 33 -12.05 -6.67 -17.84
CA PHE A 33 -13.09 -7.43 -18.53
C PHE A 33 -14.23 -6.59 -19.11
N HIS A 34 -14.63 -5.50 -18.43
CA HIS A 34 -15.71 -4.62 -18.90
C HIS A 34 -15.25 -3.51 -19.87
N TYR A 35 -13.95 -3.39 -20.12
CA TYR A 35 -13.36 -2.31 -20.91
C TYR A 35 -12.64 -2.79 -22.17
N CYS A 36 -12.24 -4.06 -22.22
CA CYS A 36 -11.33 -4.61 -23.23
C CYS A 36 -11.83 -5.94 -23.79
N THR A 37 -11.44 -6.27 -25.03
CA THR A 37 -11.63 -7.62 -25.60
C THR A 37 -10.68 -8.64 -24.96
N PRO A 38 -10.92 -9.96 -25.10
CA PRO A 38 -9.98 -10.98 -24.62
C PRO A 38 -8.55 -10.77 -25.13
N GLU A 39 -8.38 -10.39 -26.40
CA GLU A 39 -7.07 -10.14 -27.01
C GLU A 39 -6.37 -8.91 -26.39
N GLU A 40 -7.12 -7.85 -26.11
CA GLU A 40 -6.61 -6.67 -25.42
C GLU A 40 -6.22 -6.98 -23.96
N ILE A 41 -6.95 -7.88 -23.30
CA ILE A 41 -6.60 -8.34 -21.95
C ILE A 41 -5.29 -9.13 -21.98
N GLU A 42 -5.10 -10.03 -22.93
CA GLU A 42 -3.81 -10.73 -23.10
C GLU A 42 -2.67 -9.76 -23.39
N LYS A 43 -2.91 -8.73 -24.20
CA LYS A 43 -1.94 -7.65 -24.43
C LYS A 43 -1.63 -6.88 -23.14
N ALA A 44 -2.62 -6.57 -22.30
CA ALA A 44 -2.42 -5.89 -21.02
C ALA A 44 -1.61 -6.73 -20.03
N ILE A 45 -1.82 -8.06 -20.01
CA ILE A 45 -1.11 -8.99 -19.15
C ILE A 45 0.36 -9.11 -19.59
N SER A 46 0.60 -9.30 -20.88
CA SER A 46 1.95 -9.50 -21.45
C SER A 46 2.77 -8.21 -21.52
N CYS A 47 2.12 -7.08 -21.79
CA CYS A 47 2.72 -5.75 -21.83
C CYS A 47 2.21 -4.92 -20.63
N SER A 48 1.38 -3.91 -20.88
CA SER A 48 0.85 -3.01 -19.85
C SER A 48 -0.64 -2.75 -20.04
N PRO A 49 -1.45 -2.64 -18.96
CA PRO A 49 -2.81 -2.13 -19.05
C PRO A 49 -2.90 -0.73 -19.69
N THR A 50 -1.83 0.06 -19.62
CA THR A 50 -1.75 1.39 -20.27
C THR A 50 -1.76 1.34 -21.80
N ASP A 51 -1.47 0.17 -22.40
CA ASP A 51 -1.40 0.00 -23.85
C ASP A 51 -2.76 -0.30 -24.49
N VAL A 52 -3.80 -0.49 -23.66
CA VAL A 52 -5.18 -0.81 -24.07
C VAL A 52 -6.22 0.07 -23.38
N LEU A 53 -5.86 0.75 -22.28
CA LEU A 53 -6.74 1.66 -21.57
C LEU A 53 -6.30 3.12 -21.75
N ASN A 54 -7.28 4.01 -21.92
CA ASN A 54 -7.03 5.44 -21.82
C ASN A 54 -6.97 5.93 -20.36
N LYS A 55 -6.42 7.14 -20.15
CA LYS A 55 -6.26 7.77 -18.83
C LYS A 55 -7.57 7.83 -18.01
N LYS A 56 -8.71 8.03 -18.67
CA LYS A 56 -10.02 8.09 -18.00
C LYS A 56 -10.44 6.71 -17.47
N GLN A 57 -10.23 5.66 -18.25
CA GLN A 57 -10.50 4.27 -17.82
C GLN A 57 -9.58 3.87 -16.65
N ILE A 58 -8.27 4.12 -16.77
CA ILE A 58 -7.29 3.88 -15.68
C ILE A 58 -7.74 4.60 -14.41
N GLY A 59 -8.06 5.89 -14.50
CA GLY A 59 -8.51 6.68 -13.37
C GLY A 59 -9.78 6.13 -12.71
N LYS A 60 -10.73 5.61 -13.50
CA LYS A 60 -11.96 5.00 -13.00
C LYS A 60 -11.69 3.71 -12.24
N ILE A 61 -10.87 2.80 -12.79
CA ILE A 61 -10.50 1.54 -12.13
C ILE A 61 -9.70 1.81 -10.85
N ALA A 62 -8.73 2.72 -10.91
CA ALA A 62 -7.94 3.13 -9.75
C ALA A 62 -8.84 3.66 -8.61
N ASN A 63 -9.78 4.55 -8.92
CA ASN A 63 -10.74 5.06 -7.94
C ASN A 63 -11.63 3.95 -7.36
N GLY A 64 -12.02 2.96 -8.17
CA GLY A 64 -12.74 1.76 -7.71
C GLY A 64 -11.93 0.95 -6.70
N CYS A 65 -10.65 0.66 -7.00
CA CYS A 65 -9.74 -0.02 -6.08
C CYS A 65 -9.58 0.73 -4.75
N ILE A 66 -9.38 2.05 -4.82
CA ILE A 66 -9.23 2.89 -3.63
C ILE A 66 -10.51 2.84 -2.79
N SER A 67 -11.68 3.01 -3.40
CA SER A 67 -12.95 2.99 -2.68
C SER A 67 -13.21 1.62 -2.05
N TYR A 68 -12.95 0.52 -2.76
CA TYR A 68 -13.06 -0.84 -2.22
C TYR A 68 -12.22 -1.04 -0.97
N HIS A 69 -10.92 -0.72 -1.03
CA HIS A 69 -10.04 -0.87 0.12
C HIS A 69 -10.37 0.11 1.25
N THR A 70 -10.78 1.34 0.92
CA THR A 70 -11.23 2.31 1.93
C THR A 70 -12.42 1.76 2.72
N THR A 71 -13.42 1.20 2.03
CA THR A 71 -14.59 0.58 2.67
C THR A 71 -14.20 -0.58 3.57
N LEU A 72 -13.32 -1.49 3.12
CA LEU A 72 -12.88 -2.63 3.94
C LEU A 72 -12.16 -2.17 5.21
N VAL A 73 -11.19 -1.27 5.08
CA VAL A 73 -10.44 -0.78 6.25
C VAL A 73 -11.37 -0.05 7.20
N CYS A 74 -12.29 0.79 6.71
CA CYS A 74 -13.31 1.43 7.53
C CYS A 74 -14.23 0.43 8.25
N ALA A 75 -14.72 -0.60 7.55
CA ALA A 75 -15.58 -1.63 8.13
C ALA A 75 -14.88 -2.39 9.26
N THR A 76 -13.56 -2.59 9.13
CA THR A 76 -12.76 -3.32 10.13
C THR A 76 -12.22 -2.43 11.26
N SER A 77 -12.21 -1.10 11.06
CA SER A 77 -11.67 -0.13 12.02
C SER A 77 -12.48 0.02 13.33
N GLY A 78 -13.67 -0.56 13.40
CA GLY A 78 -14.49 -0.62 14.62
C GLY A 78 -13.98 -1.59 15.69
N LEU A 79 -13.13 -2.56 15.34
CA LEU A 79 -12.58 -3.54 16.30
C LEU A 79 -11.44 -2.96 17.17
N ALA A 80 -10.95 -1.76 16.84
CA ALA A 80 -9.88 -1.06 17.55
C ALA A 80 -10.28 -0.52 18.95
N GLY A 81 -11.55 -0.65 19.34
CA GLY A 81 -12.11 -0.05 20.57
C GLY A 81 -12.39 -0.99 21.74
N LEU A 82 -12.21 -2.32 21.61
CA LEU A 82 -12.59 -3.26 22.67
C LEU A 82 -11.56 -3.31 23.82
N PRO A 83 -11.98 -3.10 25.08
CA PRO A 83 -11.14 -3.33 26.25
C PRO A 83 -11.01 -4.84 26.48
N GLY A 84 -9.85 -5.41 26.14
CA GLY A 84 -9.55 -6.83 26.39
C GLY A 84 -8.51 -7.51 25.49
N GLY A 85 -8.07 -6.90 24.39
CA GLY A 85 -7.21 -7.55 23.38
C GLY A 85 -5.71 -7.23 23.40
N TRP A 86 -5.14 -6.72 24.50
CA TRP A 86 -3.87 -5.96 24.45
C TRP A 86 -2.83 -6.34 25.50
N ALA A 87 -2.45 -7.61 25.60
CA ALA A 87 -1.54 -8.09 26.65
C ALA A 87 -0.15 -8.54 26.18
N ILE A 88 0.33 -8.17 24.99
CA ILE A 88 1.74 -8.44 24.63
C ILE A 88 2.47 -7.14 24.35
N ALA A 89 3.14 -6.63 25.39
CA ALA A 89 4.17 -5.62 25.24
C ALA A 89 5.25 -6.17 24.29
N GLY A 90 5.29 -5.68 23.05
CA GLY A 90 6.34 -6.00 22.09
C GLY A 90 5.89 -6.56 20.73
N THR A 91 4.61 -6.88 20.53
CA THR A 91 4.07 -7.27 19.21
C THR A 91 3.36 -6.11 18.52
N ILE A 92 3.28 -6.14 17.19
CA ILE A 92 2.43 -5.18 16.46
C ILE A 92 0.98 -5.63 16.55
N PRO A 93 0.07 -4.73 16.94
CA PRO A 93 -1.36 -4.95 16.90
C PRO A 93 -1.88 -5.54 15.57
N ALA A 94 -2.83 -6.47 15.66
CA ALA A 94 -3.42 -7.12 14.49
C ALA A 94 -4.15 -6.13 13.56
N ASP A 95 -4.75 -5.07 14.12
CA ASP A 95 -5.41 -4.01 13.37
C ASP A 95 -4.42 -3.15 12.56
N ILE A 96 -3.21 -2.90 13.07
CA ILE A 96 -2.13 -2.25 12.33
C ILE A 96 -1.65 -3.15 11.19
N ALA A 97 -1.43 -4.44 11.47
CA ALA A 97 -1.08 -5.40 10.42
C ALA A 97 -2.17 -5.46 9.32
N GLN A 98 -3.44 -5.50 9.71
CA GLN A 98 -4.56 -5.52 8.77
C GLN A 98 -4.70 -4.22 7.96
N PHE A 99 -4.52 -3.06 8.61
CA PHE A 99 -4.47 -1.76 7.93
C PHE A 99 -3.39 -1.75 6.85
N TYR A 100 -2.16 -2.15 7.20
CA TYR A 100 -1.05 -2.16 6.24
C TYR A 100 -1.18 -3.25 5.19
N ALA A 101 -1.84 -4.38 5.47
CA ALA A 101 -2.14 -5.36 4.45
C ALA A 101 -3.08 -4.81 3.37
N HIS A 102 -4.08 -4.00 3.74
CA HIS A 102 -4.90 -3.29 2.76
C HIS A 102 -4.14 -2.18 2.03
N VAL A 103 -3.22 -1.48 2.71
CA VAL A 103 -2.31 -0.53 2.06
C VAL A 103 -1.48 -1.23 0.98
N PHE A 104 -0.89 -2.39 1.29
CA PHE A 104 -0.03 -3.13 0.39
C PHE A 104 -0.78 -3.78 -0.77
N ALA A 105 -1.96 -4.35 -0.52
CA ALA A 105 -2.80 -4.90 -1.58
C ALA A 105 -3.29 -3.79 -2.52
N LEU A 106 -3.67 -2.61 -2.00
CA LEU A 106 -4.04 -1.47 -2.83
C LEU A 106 -2.84 -0.96 -3.64
N ALA A 107 -1.66 -0.83 -3.02
CA ALA A 107 -0.46 -0.37 -3.70
C ALA A 107 -0.12 -1.28 -4.88
N GLN A 108 -0.14 -2.60 -4.70
CA GLN A 108 0.03 -3.57 -5.78
C GLN A 108 -0.97 -3.37 -6.93
N LYS A 109 -2.26 -3.28 -6.62
CA LYS A 109 -3.31 -3.07 -7.63
C LYS A 109 -3.08 -1.81 -8.45
N LEU A 110 -2.74 -0.70 -7.79
CA LEU A 110 -2.44 0.55 -8.48
C LEU A 110 -1.16 0.43 -9.30
N LEU A 111 -0.10 -0.18 -8.78
CA LEU A 111 1.13 -0.36 -9.54
C LEU A 111 0.90 -1.19 -10.81
N TYR A 112 0.22 -2.33 -10.69
CA TYR A 112 -0.07 -3.20 -11.83
C TYR A 112 -0.95 -2.51 -12.87
N LEU A 113 -1.97 -1.78 -12.44
CA LEU A 113 -2.85 -1.00 -13.33
C LEU A 113 -2.08 0.08 -14.11
N TYR A 114 -1.05 0.67 -13.51
CA TYR A 114 -0.22 1.71 -14.15
C TYR A 114 1.01 1.13 -14.87
N GLY A 115 1.01 -0.19 -15.15
CA GLY A 115 2.02 -0.82 -15.98
C GLY A 115 3.32 -1.18 -15.27
N TRP A 116 3.33 -1.18 -13.93
CA TRP A 116 4.46 -1.78 -13.21
C TRP A 116 4.43 -3.31 -13.32
N PRO A 117 5.60 -3.96 -13.39
CA PRO A 117 5.69 -5.41 -13.49
C PRO A 117 5.27 -6.09 -12.19
N ASP A 118 5.04 -7.41 -12.26
CA ASP A 118 4.92 -8.23 -11.06
C ASP A 118 6.25 -8.22 -10.29
N PHE A 119 6.17 -8.03 -8.98
CA PHE A 119 7.33 -7.98 -8.09
C PHE A 119 7.52 -9.29 -7.32
N THR A 120 6.72 -10.32 -7.60
CA THR A 120 6.82 -11.63 -6.96
C THR A 120 7.78 -12.54 -7.73
N ASP A 121 8.60 -13.31 -7.01
CA ASP A 121 9.44 -14.35 -7.62
C ASP A 121 8.58 -15.49 -8.19
N LYS A 122 9.14 -16.31 -9.07
CA LYS A 122 8.51 -17.46 -9.75
C LYS A 122 7.82 -18.46 -8.80
N GLY A 123 8.17 -18.47 -7.52
CA GLY A 123 7.51 -19.27 -6.49
C GLY A 123 6.29 -18.62 -5.83
N GLY A 124 5.92 -17.40 -6.24
CA GLY A 124 4.76 -16.68 -5.71
C GLY A 124 4.85 -16.33 -4.22
N LYS A 125 6.04 -16.35 -3.60
CA LYS A 125 6.24 -15.83 -2.25
C LYS A 125 6.47 -14.33 -2.33
N LEU A 126 5.91 -13.57 -1.38
CA LEU A 126 6.37 -12.20 -1.13
C LEU A 126 7.82 -12.30 -0.64
N ASP A 127 8.76 -11.75 -1.40
CA ASP A 127 10.18 -11.72 -1.08
C ASP A 127 10.57 -10.40 -0.38
N ASP A 128 11.82 -10.34 0.09
CA ASP A 128 12.37 -9.14 0.72
C ASP A 128 12.38 -7.93 -0.24
N ALA A 129 12.47 -8.16 -1.55
CA ALA A 129 12.44 -7.11 -2.56
C ALA A 129 11.05 -6.44 -2.63
N MET A 130 9.98 -7.23 -2.64
CA MET A 130 8.62 -6.73 -2.61
C MET A 130 8.34 -5.98 -1.31
N ALA A 131 8.85 -6.46 -0.17
CA ALA A 131 8.74 -5.77 1.10
C ALA A 131 9.37 -4.35 1.06
N GLN A 132 10.52 -4.22 0.41
CA GLN A 132 11.20 -2.94 0.22
C GLN A 132 10.45 -2.01 -0.75
N ILE A 133 9.94 -2.55 -1.86
CA ILE A 133 9.13 -1.80 -2.83
C ILE A 133 7.85 -1.27 -2.16
N LEU A 134 7.12 -2.13 -1.44
CA LEU A 134 5.92 -1.74 -0.68
C LEU A 134 6.24 -0.71 0.40
N THR A 135 7.40 -0.79 1.05
CA THR A 135 7.86 0.23 2.00
C THR A 135 8.00 1.59 1.30
N ILE A 136 8.66 1.63 0.15
CA ILE A 136 8.84 2.87 -0.62
C ILE A 136 7.48 3.46 -1.05
N PHE A 137 6.59 2.66 -1.63
CA PHE A 137 5.27 3.15 -2.04
C PHE A 137 4.37 3.55 -0.87
N THR A 138 4.54 2.93 0.31
CA THR A 138 3.92 3.42 1.55
C THR A 138 4.46 4.79 1.95
N GLY A 139 5.76 5.03 1.78
CA GLY A 139 6.36 6.36 1.92
C GLY A 139 5.73 7.40 0.97
N VAL A 140 5.48 7.04 -0.29
CA VAL A 140 4.76 7.91 -1.25
C VAL A 140 3.34 8.20 -0.78
N MET A 141 2.61 7.17 -0.31
CA MET A 141 1.28 7.33 0.28
C MET A 141 1.28 8.29 1.47
N MET A 142 2.36 8.33 2.25
CA MET A 142 2.51 9.29 3.35
C MET A 142 2.95 10.69 2.87
N GLY A 143 3.53 10.79 1.67
CA GLY A 143 4.05 12.03 1.10
C GLY A 143 5.53 12.28 1.40
N SER A 144 6.32 11.22 1.65
CA SER A 144 7.77 11.33 1.79
C SER A 144 8.40 11.72 0.45
N THR A 145 9.17 12.81 0.46
CA THR A 145 9.94 13.27 -0.70
C THR A 145 11.02 12.26 -1.09
N GLU A 146 11.66 11.62 -0.10
CA GLU A 146 12.68 10.58 -0.33
C GLU A 146 12.08 9.36 -1.01
N ALA A 147 10.87 8.95 -0.60
CA ALA A 147 10.14 7.87 -1.25
C ALA A 147 9.79 8.20 -2.70
N ILE A 148 9.32 9.43 -2.97
CA ILE A 148 9.02 9.90 -4.34
C ILE A 148 10.29 9.91 -5.22
N ALA A 149 11.43 10.32 -4.67
CA ALA A 149 12.69 10.26 -5.40
C ALA A 149 13.09 8.80 -5.72
N ALA A 150 12.94 7.89 -4.74
CA ALA A 150 13.23 6.48 -4.92
C ALA A 150 12.33 5.83 -5.98
N THR A 151 11.02 6.12 -5.99
CA THR A 151 10.11 5.58 -7.02
C THR A 151 10.43 6.08 -8.42
N ASN A 152 10.92 7.32 -8.57
CA ASN A 152 11.36 7.83 -9.87
C ASN A 152 12.62 7.10 -10.38
N MET A 153 13.56 6.77 -9.49
CA MET A 153 14.71 5.93 -9.84
C MET A 153 14.28 4.52 -10.24
N LEU A 154 13.35 3.92 -9.47
CA LEU A 154 12.78 2.61 -9.79
C LEU A 154 12.10 2.62 -11.16
N ALA A 155 11.26 3.63 -11.45
CA ALA A 155 10.51 3.73 -12.70
C ALA A 155 11.43 3.79 -13.93
N ARG A 156 12.57 4.49 -13.83
CA ARG A 156 13.59 4.51 -14.91
C ARG A 156 14.17 3.13 -15.17
N SER A 157 14.52 2.39 -14.13
CA SER A 157 15.04 1.03 -14.29
C SER A 157 14.02 0.03 -14.84
N VAL A 158 12.72 0.23 -14.55
CA VAL A 158 11.63 -0.55 -15.16
C VAL A 158 11.54 -0.26 -16.67
N ALA A 159 11.64 1.02 -17.06
CA ALA A 159 11.52 1.45 -18.45
C ALA A 159 12.65 0.92 -19.36
N GLU A 160 13.86 0.72 -18.83
CA GLU A 160 15.01 0.13 -19.56
C GLU A 160 14.83 -1.37 -19.87
N GLN A 161 13.62 -1.93 -19.75
CA GLN A 161 13.24 -3.34 -20.01
C GLN A 161 14.07 -4.39 -19.26
N THR A 162 14.85 -3.99 -18.26
CA THR A 162 15.46 -4.92 -17.33
C THR A 162 14.49 -5.31 -16.22
N ALA A 163 13.38 -5.95 -16.57
CA ALA A 163 12.50 -6.60 -15.58
C ALA A 163 13.29 -7.60 -14.69
N LYS A 164 14.30 -8.26 -15.29
CA LYS A 164 15.28 -9.12 -14.59
C LYS A 164 16.24 -8.37 -13.63
N ARG A 165 16.26 -7.03 -13.61
CA ARG A 165 17.08 -6.22 -12.69
C ARG A 165 16.30 -5.56 -11.56
N LEU A 166 14.97 -5.63 -11.51
CA LEU A 166 14.22 -5.09 -10.37
C LEU A 166 14.63 -5.75 -9.04
N ALA A 167 14.80 -7.07 -9.05
CA ALA A 167 15.34 -7.83 -7.91
C ALA A 167 16.84 -7.57 -7.64
N LYS A 168 17.54 -6.88 -8.57
CA LYS A 168 18.96 -6.49 -8.45
C LYS A 168 19.14 -4.98 -8.30
N LEU A 169 18.07 -4.23 -8.13
CA LEU A 169 18.16 -2.79 -7.97
C LEU A 169 18.89 -2.48 -6.67
N PRO A 170 19.93 -1.64 -6.69
CA PRO A 170 20.54 -1.13 -5.47
C PRO A 170 19.57 -0.09 -4.89
N LEU A 171 18.44 -0.56 -4.36
CA LEU A 171 17.65 0.26 -3.45
C LEU A 171 18.63 0.71 -2.36
N THR A 172 18.87 2.01 -2.26
CA THR A 172 19.87 2.48 -1.31
C THR A 172 19.35 2.14 0.08
N ARG A 173 20.14 1.41 0.87
CA ARG A 173 19.79 1.05 2.26
C ARG A 173 19.36 2.29 3.04
N TYR A 174 19.92 3.44 2.71
CA TYR A 174 19.56 4.75 3.24
C TYR A 174 18.12 5.19 2.93
N ALA A 175 17.66 5.09 1.68
CA ALA A 175 16.30 5.49 1.30
C ALA A 175 15.27 4.56 1.97
N ILE A 176 15.47 3.24 1.91
CA ILE A 176 14.59 2.27 2.58
C ILE A 176 14.55 2.53 4.09
N TYR A 177 15.72 2.71 4.72
CA TYR A 177 15.82 2.96 6.15
C TYR A 177 15.07 4.22 6.57
N ASN A 178 15.23 5.33 5.83
CA ASN A 178 14.56 6.58 6.17
C ASN A 178 13.06 6.52 5.97
N VAL A 179 12.59 5.84 4.91
CA VAL A 179 11.15 5.62 4.71
C VAL A 179 10.60 4.74 5.84
N ALA A 180 11.24 3.61 6.14
CA ALA A 180 10.87 2.73 7.25
C ALA A 180 10.81 3.49 8.59
N LYS A 181 11.81 4.32 8.86
CA LYS A 181 11.88 5.16 10.06
C LYS A 181 10.73 6.17 10.12
N GLN A 182 10.39 6.83 9.01
CA GLN A 182 9.26 7.77 8.94
C GLN A 182 7.92 7.06 9.19
N VAL A 183 7.69 5.94 8.53
CA VAL A 183 6.45 5.16 8.71
C VAL A 183 6.35 4.63 10.14
N GLY A 184 7.44 4.08 10.66
CA GLY A 184 7.52 3.58 12.02
C GLY A 184 7.27 4.64 13.10
N LYS A 185 7.75 5.88 12.90
CA LYS A 185 7.43 7.00 13.79
C LYS A 185 5.93 7.31 13.80
N TRP A 186 5.28 7.26 12.63
CA TRP A 186 3.85 7.51 12.51
C TRP A 186 3.02 6.43 13.21
N ILE A 187 3.39 5.16 13.03
CA ILE A 187 2.79 4.03 13.77
C ILE A 187 3.01 4.22 15.28
N GLY A 188 4.23 4.58 15.70
CA GLY A 188 4.55 4.85 17.10
C GLY A 188 3.68 5.95 17.72
N ILE A 189 3.45 7.06 17.01
CA ILE A 189 2.56 8.14 17.45
C ILE A 189 1.11 7.65 17.59
N LYS A 190 0.65 6.79 16.66
CA LYS A 190 -0.70 6.21 16.72
C LYS A 190 -0.85 5.28 17.94
N LEU A 191 0.12 4.38 18.13
CA LEU A 191 0.18 3.47 19.28
C LEU A 191 0.20 4.22 20.63
N THR A 192 0.97 5.31 20.73
CA THR A 192 1.07 6.07 21.99
C THR A 192 -0.18 6.90 22.26
N ARG A 193 -0.83 7.49 21.25
CA ARG A 193 -2.09 8.24 21.42
C ARG A 193 -3.26 7.35 21.84
N GLU A 194 -3.38 6.16 21.25
CA GLU A 194 -4.37 5.16 21.65
C GLU A 194 -4.11 4.60 23.06
N SER A 195 -2.84 4.55 23.48
CA SER A 195 -2.46 4.17 24.86
C SER A 195 -2.72 5.31 25.85
N PHE A 196 -2.50 6.57 25.47
CA PHE A 196 -2.66 7.74 26.34
C PHE A 196 -4.14 8.04 26.63
N ALA A 197 -5.03 7.78 25.66
CA ALA A 197 -6.49 7.85 25.84
C ALA A 197 -7.02 6.85 26.89
N LYS A 198 -6.26 5.79 27.22
CA LYS A 198 -6.60 4.80 28.26
C LYS A 198 -6.14 5.21 29.67
N SER A 199 -5.14 6.08 29.79
CA SER A 199 -4.58 6.53 31.08
C SER A 199 -5.26 7.75 31.68
N VAL A 200 -6.01 8.53 30.89
CA VAL A 200 -6.89 9.58 31.44
C VAL A 200 -8.20 8.92 31.86
N GLY A 201 -8.26 8.54 33.13
CA GLY A 201 -9.45 7.93 33.74
C GLY A 201 -10.69 8.82 33.57
N LYS A 202 -11.80 8.18 33.20
CA LYS A 202 -13.18 8.70 33.32
C LYS A 202 -13.43 10.07 32.69
N VAL A 203 -13.45 10.18 31.37
CA VAL A 203 -14.27 11.21 30.71
C VAL A 203 -14.96 10.61 29.48
N ILE A 204 -16.25 10.28 29.69
CA ILE A 204 -17.33 10.07 28.72
C ILE A 204 -17.30 8.77 27.88
N PRO A 205 -18.19 7.79 28.16
CA PRO A 205 -18.47 6.67 27.26
C PRO A 205 -19.44 7.12 26.17
N LEU A 206 -18.98 7.99 25.27
CA LEU A 206 -19.75 8.38 24.10
C LEU A 206 -18.87 8.24 22.85
N VAL A 207 -19.38 7.43 21.92
CA VAL A 207 -18.97 7.33 20.50
C VAL A 207 -17.79 6.38 20.19
N GLY A 208 -17.96 5.09 20.49
CA GLY A 208 -16.96 4.05 20.19
C GLY A 208 -17.02 3.39 18.79
N ALA A 209 -17.99 3.69 17.93
CA ALA A 209 -18.15 2.98 16.64
C ALA A 209 -18.14 3.86 15.36
N PRO A 210 -18.62 5.11 15.36
CA PRO A 210 -18.52 5.98 14.17
C PRO A 210 -17.18 6.74 14.02
N ILE A 211 -16.47 7.03 15.11
CA ILE A 211 -15.26 7.88 15.07
C ILE A 211 -14.05 7.15 14.48
N SER A 212 -13.91 5.84 14.70
CA SER A 212 -12.78 5.08 14.16
C SER A 212 -12.86 4.89 12.63
N ALA A 213 -14.06 4.66 12.09
CA ALA A 213 -14.29 4.58 10.64
C ALA A 213 -14.09 5.93 9.94
N GLY A 214 -14.57 7.02 10.55
CA GLY A 214 -14.33 8.38 10.06
C GLY A 214 -12.84 8.72 10.02
N LEU A 215 -12.11 8.52 11.13
CA LEU A 215 -10.67 8.76 11.18
C LEU A 215 -9.89 7.88 10.19
N THR A 216 -10.29 6.62 10.08
CA THR A 216 -9.71 5.67 9.11
C THR A 216 -9.93 6.14 7.68
N TYR A 217 -11.13 6.59 7.33
CA TYR A 217 -11.44 7.17 6.02
C TYR A 217 -10.54 8.38 5.73
N TRP A 218 -10.48 9.33 6.67
CA TRP A 218 -9.69 10.56 6.54
C TRP A 218 -8.17 10.32 6.57
N THR A 219 -7.72 9.11 6.92
CA THR A 219 -6.31 8.73 6.86
C THR A 219 -6.01 7.94 5.59
N PHE A 220 -6.75 6.85 5.34
CA PHE A 220 -6.50 5.91 4.26
C PHE A 220 -6.79 6.53 2.89
N LYS A 221 -7.91 7.23 2.73
CA LYS A 221 -8.32 7.77 1.42
C LYS A 221 -7.33 8.82 0.89
N PRO A 222 -6.83 9.80 1.69
CA PRO A 222 -5.80 10.71 1.23
C PRO A 222 -4.48 10.01 0.89
N MET A 223 -4.06 9.03 1.69
CA MET A 223 -2.86 8.23 1.44
C MET A 223 -2.93 7.52 0.07
N ALA A 224 -4.04 6.82 -0.18
CA ALA A 224 -4.30 6.15 -1.45
C ALA A 224 -4.35 7.12 -2.63
N THR A 225 -4.96 8.30 -2.42
CA THR A 225 -5.07 9.34 -3.46
C THR A 225 -3.70 9.95 -3.80
N LYS A 226 -2.80 10.12 -2.82
CA LYS A 226 -1.42 10.57 -3.06
C LYS A 226 -0.66 9.60 -3.96
N LEU A 227 -0.77 8.29 -3.70
CA LEU A 227 -0.14 7.27 -4.56
C LEU A 227 -0.70 7.31 -5.98
N LYS A 228 -2.03 7.36 -6.13
CA LYS A 228 -2.66 7.49 -7.45
C LYS A 228 -2.14 8.72 -8.19
N ARG A 229 -2.13 9.90 -7.56
CA ARG A 229 -1.64 11.15 -8.16
C ARG A 229 -0.17 11.05 -8.59
N HIS A 230 0.65 10.38 -7.78
CA HIS A 230 2.05 10.15 -8.14
C HIS A 230 2.16 9.29 -9.41
N LEU A 231 1.37 8.20 -9.49
CA LEU A 231 1.35 7.31 -10.66
C LEU A 231 0.75 7.98 -11.90
N ASP A 232 -0.30 8.81 -11.74
CA ASP A 232 -0.86 9.63 -12.83
C ASP A 232 0.22 10.53 -13.44
N LYS A 233 0.98 11.23 -12.58
CA LYS A 233 2.08 12.09 -13.03
C LYS A 233 3.17 11.30 -13.75
N GLN A 234 3.55 10.13 -13.23
CA GLN A 234 4.54 9.28 -13.88
C GLN A 234 4.07 8.79 -15.26
N LEU A 235 2.78 8.48 -15.41
CA LEU A 235 2.19 8.11 -16.69
C LEU A 235 2.23 9.28 -17.68
N GLU A 236 1.89 10.50 -17.23
CA GLU A 236 1.96 11.71 -18.07
C GLU A 236 3.38 12.06 -18.52
N ASP A 237 4.38 11.84 -17.67
CA ASP A 237 5.79 12.12 -18.00
C ASP A 237 6.41 11.06 -18.93
N LYS A 238 5.80 9.88 -19.09
CA LYS A 238 6.19 8.88 -20.10
C LYS A 238 5.71 9.22 -21.51
N ASP A 239 4.61 9.97 -21.62
CA ASP A 239 4.01 10.36 -22.90
C ASP A 239 4.67 11.61 -23.53
N LYS A 240 5.67 12.21 -22.86
CA LYS A 240 6.44 13.38 -23.30
C LYS A 240 7.81 12.98 -23.83
#